data_AF-A0A7W0A0F6-F1
#
_entry.id   AF-A0A7W0A0F6-F1
#
_cell.length_a   1.000
_cell.length_b   1.000
_cell.length_c   1.000
_cell.angle_alpha   90.00
_cell.angle_beta   90.00
_cell.angle_gamma   90.00
#
_symmetry.space_group_name_H-M   'P 1'
#
loop_
_entity.id
_entity.type
_entity.pdbx_description
1 polymer ?
#
loop_
_entity_poly.entity_id
_entity_poly.type
_entity_poly.pdbx_seq_one_letter_code
_entity_poly.pdbx_strand_id
1 'polypeptide(L)'
;MDDREVVRAFVADGARQGFGLTVNVERDALLLDGWWHAAFRISPDTFMVRIDEPPSDRQAMDGLLAELAARGLAAVADNLPLTIALAYAELSLGTGVNWALWATDREAGEAALAQRVNPDSWVQDSVLSDSSAPEQVTDLSAELEGARRMAGLPESVIVAVGIDDSAMRQLRPAIPECRFEAVPVEAGPDACGPLHPALVLVDARSQAGKEFIMEFRADACGRFLPVVALTGEELPLGADETLSPDLEPLKWVGLIRSLLP
;
A
#
# COMPACT_ATOMS: atom_id res chain seq x y z
N MET A 1 -8.66 -7.26 27.88
CA MET A 1 -9.64 -8.22 27.32
C MET A 1 -8.86 -9.39 26.79
N ASP A 2 -9.38 -10.62 26.82
CA ASP A 2 -8.69 -11.74 26.18
C ASP A 2 -8.68 -11.54 24.65
N ASP A 3 -7.64 -11.97 23.94
CA ASP A 3 -7.54 -11.80 22.49
C ASP A 3 -8.71 -12.48 21.77
N ARG A 4 -9.19 -13.62 22.30
CA ARG A 4 -10.38 -14.31 21.78
C ARG A 4 -11.66 -13.50 21.94
N GLU A 5 -11.81 -12.79 23.06
CA GLU A 5 -12.96 -11.91 23.28
C GLU A 5 -12.96 -10.73 22.30
N VAL A 6 -11.77 -10.17 22.01
CA VAL A 6 -11.63 -9.09 21.02
C VAL A 6 -11.96 -9.57 19.62
N VAL A 7 -11.42 -10.73 19.21
CA VAL A 7 -11.73 -11.35 17.91
C VAL A 7 -13.23 -11.63 17.77
N ARG A 8 -13.85 -12.22 18.79
CA ARG A 8 -15.30 -12.46 18.78
C ARG A 8 -16.10 -11.16 18.71
N ALA A 9 -15.74 -10.14 19.47
CA ALA A 9 -16.43 -8.85 19.43
C ALA A 9 -16.29 -8.17 18.04
N PHE A 10 -15.12 -8.32 17.40
CA PHE A 10 -14.90 -7.88 16.03
C PHE A 10 -15.78 -8.66 15.04
N VAL A 11 -15.79 -9.99 15.10
CA VAL A 11 -16.49 -10.81 14.10
C VAL A 11 -18.01 -10.80 14.32
N ALA A 12 -18.48 -11.01 15.55
CA ALA A 12 -19.90 -11.20 15.85
C ALA A 12 -20.63 -9.90 16.20
N ASP A 13 -20.01 -9.03 17.01
CA ASP A 13 -20.69 -7.85 17.56
C ASP A 13 -20.45 -6.58 16.74
N GLY A 14 -19.63 -6.67 15.68
CA GLY A 14 -19.31 -5.53 14.83
C GLY A 14 -18.48 -4.46 15.55
N ALA A 15 -17.72 -4.83 16.59
CA ALA A 15 -16.90 -3.89 17.34
C ALA A 15 -15.94 -3.13 16.41
N ARG A 16 -15.85 -1.82 16.60
CA ARG A 16 -14.96 -0.93 15.82
C ARG A 16 -13.72 -0.46 16.57
N GLN A 17 -13.65 -0.78 17.85
CA GLN A 17 -12.52 -0.50 18.73
C GLN A 17 -12.43 -1.60 19.78
N GLY A 18 -11.21 -2.02 20.11
CA GLY A 18 -10.96 -3.08 21.07
C GLY A 18 -9.47 -3.34 21.25
N PHE A 19 -9.07 -3.71 22.47
CA PHE A 19 -7.67 -3.93 22.83
C PHE A 19 -7.53 -5.22 23.63
N GLY A 20 -6.76 -6.15 23.07
CA GLY A 20 -6.35 -7.42 23.66
C GLY A 20 -4.90 -7.34 24.16
N LEU A 21 -4.30 -8.51 24.34
CA LEU A 21 -2.87 -8.63 24.66
C LEU A 21 -2.02 -8.49 23.39
N THR A 22 -2.46 -9.12 22.31
CA THR A 22 -1.78 -9.11 21.00
C THR A 22 -2.69 -8.66 19.87
N VAL A 23 -4.01 -8.56 20.11
CA VAL A 23 -5.00 -8.19 19.09
C VAL A 23 -5.56 -6.79 19.35
N ASN A 24 -5.62 -5.96 18.31
CA ASN A 24 -6.25 -4.65 18.35
C ASN A 24 -7.29 -4.52 17.24
N VAL A 25 -8.38 -3.80 17.53
CA VAL A 25 -9.37 -3.42 16.52
C VAL A 25 -9.33 -1.92 16.37
N GLU A 26 -9.12 -1.47 15.14
CA GLU A 26 -9.15 -0.06 14.77
C GLU A 26 -10.08 0.13 13.56
N ARG A 27 -11.22 0.78 13.81
CA ARG A 27 -12.30 0.95 12.82
C ARG A 27 -12.81 -0.39 12.32
N ASP A 28 -12.50 -0.76 11.08
CA ASP A 28 -12.91 -2.02 10.47
C ASP A 28 -11.72 -2.98 10.28
N ALA A 29 -10.53 -2.63 10.78
CA ALA A 29 -9.32 -3.45 10.73
C ALA A 29 -9.08 -4.20 12.04
N LEU A 30 -8.67 -5.47 11.92
CA LEU A 30 -8.13 -6.30 12.99
C LEU A 30 -6.61 -6.39 12.80
N LEU A 31 -5.88 -6.01 13.83
CA LEU A 31 -4.43 -5.91 13.87
C LEU A 31 -3.84 -6.91 14.86
N LEU A 32 -2.74 -7.54 14.50
CA LEU A 32 -1.86 -8.29 15.40
C LEU A 32 -0.63 -7.46 15.75
N ASP A 33 -0.26 -7.50 17.01
CA ASP A 33 0.85 -6.76 17.62
C ASP A 33 0.83 -5.25 17.33
N GLY A 34 -0.36 -4.71 17.03
CA GLY A 34 -0.59 -3.29 16.75
C GLY A 34 -0.17 -2.81 15.37
N TRP A 35 0.26 -3.69 14.46
CA TRP A 35 0.71 -3.25 13.12
C TRP A 35 0.38 -4.23 11.98
N TRP A 36 0.26 -5.53 12.25
CA TRP A 36 0.06 -6.53 11.20
C TRP A 36 -1.43 -6.75 10.94
N HIS A 37 -1.90 -6.41 9.75
CA HIS A 37 -3.32 -6.46 9.40
C HIS A 37 -3.77 -7.89 9.13
N ALA A 38 -4.53 -8.45 10.06
CA ALA A 38 -5.08 -9.81 9.99
C ALA A 38 -6.35 -9.87 9.14
N ALA A 39 -7.26 -8.93 9.35
CA ALA A 39 -8.53 -8.90 8.65
C ALA A 39 -9.09 -7.49 8.53
N PHE A 40 -9.98 -7.32 7.56
CA PHE A 40 -10.73 -6.10 7.35
C PHE A 40 -12.20 -6.43 7.12
N ARG A 41 -13.09 -5.72 7.79
CA ARG A 41 -14.53 -5.88 7.63
C ARG A 41 -15.02 -5.05 6.44
N ILE A 42 -15.57 -5.73 5.44
CA ILE A 42 -16.17 -5.10 4.26
C ILE A 42 -17.62 -4.75 4.54
N SER A 43 -18.33 -5.69 5.14
CA SER A 43 -19.73 -5.57 5.57
C SER A 43 -19.93 -6.43 6.83
N PRO A 44 -21.10 -6.39 7.49
CA PRO A 44 -21.37 -7.27 8.63
C PRO A 44 -21.18 -8.77 8.34
N ASP A 45 -21.28 -9.19 7.09
CA ASP A 45 -21.24 -10.61 6.67
C ASP A 45 -20.14 -10.88 5.63
N THR A 46 -19.20 -9.95 5.44
CA THR A 46 -18.12 -10.08 4.47
C THR A 46 -16.82 -9.50 5.00
N PHE A 47 -15.75 -10.28 4.93
CA PHE A 47 -14.44 -9.92 5.45
C PHE A 47 -13.37 -10.18 4.40
N MET A 48 -12.34 -9.35 4.39
CA MET A 48 -11.06 -9.68 3.79
C MET A 48 -10.14 -10.21 4.89
N VAL A 49 -9.52 -11.36 4.67
CA VAL A 49 -8.58 -11.98 5.63
C VAL A 49 -7.25 -12.16 4.94
N ARG A 50 -6.17 -11.75 5.60
CA ARG A 50 -4.83 -11.85 5.06
C ARG A 50 -4.41 -13.32 4.97
N ILE A 51 -3.86 -13.71 3.81
CA ILE A 51 -3.42 -15.08 3.53
C ILE A 51 -2.01 -15.34 4.06
N ASP A 52 -1.18 -14.30 4.10
CA ASP A 52 0.22 -14.42 4.54
C ASP A 52 0.31 -14.90 6.00
N GLU A 53 1.42 -15.55 6.34
CA GLU A 53 1.69 -16.00 7.70
C GLU A 53 1.90 -14.81 8.66
N PRO A 54 1.28 -14.81 9.86
CA PRO A 54 1.51 -13.77 10.85
C PRO A 54 2.95 -13.79 11.37
N PRO A 55 3.49 -12.63 11.77
CA PRO A 55 4.87 -12.49 12.27
C PRO A 55 5.06 -13.10 13.67
N SER A 56 3.97 -13.40 14.36
CA SER A 56 3.93 -13.93 15.72
C SER A 56 2.96 -15.12 15.82
N ASP A 57 2.65 -15.57 17.04
CA ASP A 57 1.86 -16.77 17.30
C ASP A 57 0.51 -16.77 16.53
N ARG A 58 0.21 -17.89 15.86
CA ARG A 58 -0.95 -18.05 14.98
C ARG A 58 -2.29 -18.14 15.73
N GLN A 59 -2.28 -18.25 17.06
CA GLN A 59 -3.51 -18.45 17.84
C GLN A 59 -4.62 -17.42 17.59
N ALA A 60 -4.26 -16.14 17.40
CA ALA A 60 -5.24 -15.10 17.10
C ALA A 60 -5.85 -15.26 15.70
N MET A 61 -5.05 -15.66 14.71
CA MET A 61 -5.53 -15.97 13.36
C MET A 61 -6.42 -17.21 13.37
N ASP A 62 -6.00 -18.29 14.03
CA ASP A 62 -6.81 -19.50 14.14
C ASP A 62 -8.17 -19.21 14.81
N GLY A 63 -8.16 -18.36 15.85
CA GLY A 63 -9.38 -17.87 16.49
C GLY A 63 -10.28 -17.08 15.54
N LEU A 64 -9.70 -16.15 14.76
CA LEU A 64 -10.44 -15.38 13.75
C LEU A 64 -11.10 -16.30 12.72
N LEU A 65 -10.35 -17.24 12.16
CA LEU A 65 -10.86 -18.18 11.15
C LEU A 65 -11.98 -19.06 11.72
N ALA A 66 -11.83 -19.51 12.97
CA ALA A 66 -12.85 -20.29 13.66
C ALA A 66 -14.14 -19.48 13.89
N GLU A 67 -14.04 -18.21 14.30
CA GLU A 67 -15.20 -17.33 14.50
C GLU A 67 -15.92 -17.01 13.18
N LEU A 68 -15.17 -16.76 12.10
CA LEU A 68 -15.76 -16.57 10.76
C LEU A 68 -16.49 -17.83 10.29
N ALA A 69 -15.87 -19.01 10.45
CA ALA A 69 -16.48 -20.29 10.12
C ALA A 69 -17.72 -20.58 10.97
N ALA A 70 -17.71 -20.21 12.26
CA ALA A 70 -18.86 -20.34 13.16
C ALA A 70 -20.06 -19.46 12.71
N ARG A 71 -19.80 -18.37 11.98
CA ARG A 71 -20.82 -17.54 11.32
C ARG A 71 -21.28 -18.08 9.96
N GLY A 72 -20.77 -19.24 9.53
CA GLY A 72 -21.08 -19.83 8.24
C GLY A 72 -20.37 -19.15 7.06
N LEU A 73 -19.30 -18.40 7.32
CA LEU A 73 -18.48 -17.79 6.29
C LEU A 73 -17.31 -18.71 5.93
N ALA A 74 -16.90 -18.69 4.68
CA ALA A 74 -15.73 -19.41 4.18
C ALA A 74 -14.94 -18.52 3.21
N ALA A 75 -13.69 -18.87 2.95
CA ALA A 75 -12.95 -18.29 1.85
C ALA A 75 -13.61 -18.67 0.51
N VAL A 76 -14.08 -17.67 -0.25
CA VAL A 76 -14.84 -17.86 -1.50
C VAL A 76 -14.07 -17.42 -2.75
N ALA A 77 -13.05 -16.57 -2.57
CA ALA A 77 -12.15 -16.12 -3.61
C ALA A 77 -10.89 -15.52 -2.99
N ASP A 78 -9.77 -15.57 -3.72
CA ASP A 78 -8.51 -14.96 -3.31
C ASP A 78 -8.11 -13.89 -4.33
N ASN A 79 -7.52 -12.80 -3.84
CA ASN A 79 -6.91 -11.74 -4.66
C ASN A 79 -7.81 -11.20 -5.77
N LEU A 80 -9.10 -10.98 -5.48
CA LEU A 80 -9.99 -10.36 -6.45
C LEU A 80 -9.51 -8.93 -6.79
N PRO A 81 -9.76 -8.45 -8.02
CA PRO A 81 -9.36 -7.10 -8.42
C PRO A 81 -9.86 -5.99 -7.48
N LEU A 82 -11.09 -6.12 -6.95
CA LEU A 82 -11.65 -5.15 -6.00
C LEU A 82 -11.06 -5.24 -4.59
N THR A 83 -10.58 -6.42 -4.20
CA THR A 83 -9.81 -6.63 -2.96
C THR A 83 -8.48 -5.89 -3.04
N ILE A 84 -7.85 -5.89 -4.22
CA ILE A 84 -6.65 -5.08 -4.50
C ILE A 84 -7.02 -3.59 -4.51
N ALA A 85 -8.13 -3.18 -5.12
CA ALA A 85 -8.56 -1.78 -5.12
C ALA A 85 -8.81 -1.23 -3.70
N LEU A 86 -9.46 -2.01 -2.82
CA LEU A 86 -9.60 -1.67 -1.39
C LEU A 86 -8.26 -1.72 -0.65
N ALA A 87 -7.43 -2.73 -0.97
CA ALA A 87 -5.98 -2.79 -0.80
C ALA A 87 -5.29 -1.43 -0.67
N TYR A 88 -5.40 -0.72 -1.80
CA TYR A 88 -4.76 0.56 -2.08
C TYR A 88 -5.51 1.75 -1.48
N ALA A 89 -6.85 1.75 -1.54
CA ALA A 89 -7.66 2.86 -1.01
C ALA A 89 -7.57 2.96 0.53
N GLU A 90 -7.49 1.82 1.20
CA GLU A 90 -7.34 1.72 2.65
C GLU A 90 -5.87 1.35 2.94
N LEU A 91 -4.95 2.33 2.84
CA LEU A 91 -3.48 2.22 3.03
C LEU A 91 -3.02 1.27 4.15
N SER A 92 -3.86 1.08 5.17
CA SER A 92 -3.77 0.06 6.20
C SER A 92 -3.54 -1.36 5.67
N LEU A 93 -4.08 -1.75 4.52
CA LEU A 93 -4.04 -3.15 4.07
C LEU A 93 -2.71 -3.57 3.43
N GLY A 94 -1.84 -2.62 3.09
CA GLY A 94 -0.51 -2.87 2.51
C GLY A 94 -0.55 -3.30 1.04
N THR A 95 0.32 -2.70 0.23
CA THR A 95 0.48 -3.06 -1.19
C THR A 95 1.25 -4.38 -1.31
N GLY A 96 0.83 -5.26 -2.23
CA GLY A 96 1.46 -6.58 -2.42
C GLY A 96 1.10 -7.65 -1.37
N VAL A 97 0.07 -7.40 -0.54
CA VAL A 97 -0.44 -8.36 0.44
C VAL A 97 -1.53 -9.24 -0.19
N ASN A 98 -1.48 -10.55 0.08
CA ASN A 98 -2.50 -11.49 -0.40
C ASN A 98 -3.70 -11.54 0.54
N TRP A 99 -4.89 -11.45 -0.03
CA TRP A 99 -6.15 -11.36 0.70
C TRP A 99 -7.17 -12.38 0.19
N ALA A 100 -7.78 -13.12 1.11
CA ALA A 100 -8.92 -13.99 0.86
C ALA A 100 -10.21 -13.25 1.20
N LEU A 101 -11.20 -13.34 0.34
CA LEU A 101 -12.56 -12.89 0.59
C LEU A 101 -13.32 -13.98 1.34
N TRP A 102 -13.83 -13.63 2.52
CA TRP A 102 -14.65 -14.50 3.37
C TRP A 102 -16.11 -14.03 3.35
N ALA A 103 -17.00 -14.90 2.87
CA ALA A 103 -18.44 -14.67 2.74
C ALA A 103 -19.20 -16.00 2.79
N THR A 104 -20.54 -15.97 2.73
CA THR A 104 -21.38 -17.18 2.62
C THR A 104 -21.22 -17.88 1.27
N ASP A 105 -21.06 -17.08 0.23
CA ASP A 105 -20.84 -17.51 -1.15
C ASP A 105 -20.14 -16.38 -1.92
N ARG A 106 -19.64 -16.73 -3.10
CA ARG A 106 -18.84 -15.82 -3.93
C ARG A 106 -19.64 -14.62 -4.41
N GLU A 107 -20.90 -14.81 -4.78
CA GLU A 107 -21.76 -13.75 -5.34
C GLU A 107 -22.05 -12.69 -4.28
N ALA A 108 -22.43 -13.11 -3.07
CA ALA A 108 -22.64 -12.23 -1.94
C ALA A 108 -21.37 -11.45 -1.56
N GLY A 109 -20.22 -12.11 -1.58
CA GLY A 109 -18.92 -11.48 -1.32
C GLY A 109 -18.55 -10.42 -2.34
N GLU A 110 -18.64 -10.74 -3.65
CA GLU A 110 -18.34 -9.80 -4.73
C GLU A 110 -19.31 -8.61 -4.73
N ALA A 111 -20.60 -8.84 -4.44
CA ALA A 111 -21.58 -7.76 -4.29
C ALA A 111 -21.27 -6.84 -3.10
N ALA A 112 -20.85 -7.38 -1.95
CA ALA A 112 -20.46 -6.58 -0.81
C ALA A 112 -19.18 -5.78 -1.06
N LEU A 113 -18.19 -6.38 -1.75
CA LEU A 113 -16.99 -5.67 -2.21
C LEU A 113 -17.36 -4.52 -3.16
N ALA A 114 -18.19 -4.78 -4.17
CA ALA A 114 -18.64 -3.77 -5.12
C ALA A 114 -19.47 -2.65 -4.46
N GLN A 115 -20.24 -2.94 -3.41
CA GLN A 115 -20.94 -1.90 -2.64
C GLN A 115 -19.99 -1.06 -1.78
N ARG A 116 -18.96 -1.70 -1.19
CA ARG A 116 -17.94 -1.00 -0.40
C ARG A 116 -17.09 -0.11 -1.29
N VAL A 117 -16.82 -0.56 -2.51
CA VAL A 117 -16.27 0.22 -3.62
C VAL A 117 -17.45 0.93 -4.33
N ASN A 118 -18.11 1.85 -3.62
CA ASN A 118 -19.20 2.73 -4.09
C ASN A 118 -19.03 3.23 -5.56
N PRO A 119 -20.11 3.48 -6.33
CA PRO A 119 -20.05 4.19 -7.62
C PRO A 119 -19.35 5.56 -7.60
N ASP A 120 -19.30 6.24 -6.44
CA ASP A 120 -18.48 7.46 -6.23
C ASP A 120 -17.02 7.16 -5.88
N SER A 121 -16.70 5.92 -5.50
CA SER A 121 -15.33 5.42 -5.40
C SER A 121 -14.89 4.84 -6.74
N TRP A 122 -14.57 5.75 -7.66
CA TRP A 122 -13.48 5.67 -8.64
C TRP A 122 -13.43 4.51 -9.67
N VAL A 123 -14.06 3.36 -9.48
CA VAL A 123 -13.97 2.21 -10.39
C VAL A 123 -15.14 2.26 -11.38
N GLN A 124 -15.01 3.05 -12.45
CA GLN A 124 -15.93 2.98 -13.60
C GLN A 124 -15.38 2.10 -14.71
N ASP A 125 -16.14 1.03 -15.02
CA ASP A 125 -16.28 0.24 -16.26
C ASP A 125 -15.06 -0.29 -17.04
N SER A 126 -13.82 0.18 -16.84
CA SER A 126 -12.66 -0.31 -17.61
C SER A 126 -12.10 -1.64 -17.10
N VAL A 127 -12.18 -1.89 -15.78
CA VAL A 127 -11.63 -3.11 -15.15
C VAL A 127 -12.55 -4.33 -15.35
N LEU A 128 -13.84 -4.11 -15.63
CA LEU A 128 -14.84 -5.17 -15.73
C LEU A 128 -15.03 -5.72 -17.16
N SER A 129 -14.53 -5.06 -18.20
CA SER A 129 -14.92 -5.38 -19.58
C SER A 129 -13.94 -6.24 -20.40
N ASP A 130 -12.76 -6.59 -19.91
CA ASP A 130 -11.78 -7.31 -20.75
C ASP A 130 -11.11 -8.50 -20.05
N SER A 131 -11.89 -9.56 -19.81
CA SER A 131 -11.41 -10.85 -19.30
C SER A 131 -10.61 -11.68 -20.34
N SER A 132 -10.19 -11.08 -21.45
CA SER A 132 -9.53 -11.78 -22.58
C SER A 132 -8.25 -11.15 -23.10
N ALA A 133 -7.74 -10.08 -22.48
CA ALA A 133 -6.45 -9.50 -22.86
C ALA A 133 -5.32 -10.04 -21.96
N PRO A 134 -4.17 -10.46 -22.53
CA PRO A 134 -3.02 -10.86 -21.72
C PRO A 134 -2.47 -9.65 -20.97
N GLU A 135 -2.31 -9.78 -19.64
CA GLU A 135 -1.60 -8.90 -18.70
C GLU A 135 -1.02 -7.61 -19.30
N GLN A 136 -1.89 -6.67 -19.66
CA GLN A 136 -1.50 -5.28 -19.78
C GLN A 136 -1.80 -4.68 -18.42
N VAL A 137 -0.76 -4.61 -17.58
CA VAL A 137 -0.73 -3.71 -16.42
C VAL A 137 -0.98 -2.32 -16.99
N THR A 138 -2.24 -1.93 -17.02
CA THR A 138 -2.65 -0.62 -17.48
C THR A 138 -2.11 0.35 -16.44
N ASP A 139 -1.53 1.46 -16.87
CA ASP A 139 -0.90 2.47 -16.01
C ASP A 139 -1.96 3.17 -15.15
N LEU A 140 -2.43 2.48 -14.10
CA LEU A 140 -3.51 2.91 -13.21
C LEU A 140 -3.08 4.10 -12.32
N SER A 141 -1.79 4.45 -12.28
CA SER A 141 -1.26 5.51 -11.41
C SER A 141 -1.86 6.89 -11.74
N ALA A 142 -2.11 7.17 -13.02
CA ALA A 142 -2.72 8.43 -13.45
C ALA A 142 -4.20 8.51 -13.08
N GLU A 143 -4.91 7.38 -13.11
CA GLU A 143 -6.30 7.30 -12.66
C GLU A 143 -6.39 7.39 -11.13
N LEU A 144 -5.47 6.74 -10.40
CA LEU A 144 -5.38 6.70 -8.93
C LEU A 144 -5.18 8.08 -8.31
N GLU A 145 -4.35 8.93 -8.90
CA GLU A 145 -4.14 10.28 -8.37
C GLU A 145 -5.25 11.27 -8.76
N GLY A 146 -5.97 11.00 -9.86
CA GLY A 146 -7.25 11.63 -10.10
C GLY A 146 -8.24 11.33 -8.96
N ALA A 147 -8.23 10.09 -8.46
CA ALA A 147 -9.03 9.65 -7.32
C ALA A 147 -8.64 10.38 -6.02
N ARG A 148 -7.33 10.46 -5.72
CA ARG A 148 -6.82 11.14 -4.52
C ARG A 148 -7.24 12.60 -4.47
N ARG A 149 -7.09 13.33 -5.59
CA ARG A 149 -7.50 14.74 -5.68
C ARG A 149 -9.01 14.94 -5.48
N MET A 150 -9.85 14.04 -6.00
CA MET A 150 -11.30 14.13 -5.80
C MET A 150 -11.74 13.71 -4.40
N ALA A 151 -11.04 12.77 -3.76
CA ALA A 151 -11.26 12.35 -2.37
C ALA A 151 -10.72 13.36 -1.33
N GLY A 152 -10.10 14.46 -1.78
CA GLY A 152 -9.47 15.45 -0.91
C GLY A 152 -8.21 14.93 -0.20
N LEU A 153 -7.66 13.80 -0.66
CA LEU A 153 -6.38 13.29 -0.20
C LEU A 153 -5.24 14.10 -0.83
N PRO A 154 -4.17 14.38 -0.07
CA PRO A 154 -3.03 15.12 -0.60
C PRO A 154 -2.36 14.34 -1.73
N GLU A 155 -1.79 15.04 -2.69
CA GLU A 155 -0.96 14.47 -3.77
C GLU A 155 0.14 13.58 -3.19
N SER A 156 0.48 12.48 -3.87
CA SER A 156 1.65 11.69 -3.48
C SER A 156 2.91 12.54 -3.59
N VAL A 157 3.76 12.47 -2.57
CA VAL A 157 4.97 13.27 -2.48
C VAL A 157 6.16 12.42 -2.92
N ILE A 158 6.80 12.83 -4.02
CA ILE A 158 8.11 12.29 -4.42
C ILE A 158 9.18 13.20 -3.85
N VAL A 159 10.03 12.67 -2.98
CA VAL A 159 11.19 13.40 -2.46
C VAL A 159 12.41 13.05 -3.30
N ALA A 160 13.04 14.07 -3.88
CA ALA A 160 14.23 13.95 -4.70
C ALA A 160 15.44 14.49 -3.93
N VAL A 161 16.31 13.58 -3.49
CA VAL A 161 17.47 13.84 -2.65
C VAL A 161 18.71 13.99 -3.53
N GLY A 162 19.28 15.20 -3.58
CA GLY A 162 20.48 15.49 -4.36
C GLY A 162 20.29 15.44 -5.89
N ILE A 163 19.06 15.32 -6.38
CA ILE A 163 18.76 15.29 -7.82
C ILE A 163 18.69 16.71 -8.38
N ASP A 164 19.31 16.90 -9.55
CA ASP A 164 19.37 18.19 -10.24
C ASP A 164 17.97 18.76 -10.60
N ASP A 165 17.78 20.07 -10.37
CA ASP A 165 16.55 20.80 -10.69
C ASP A 165 16.12 20.69 -12.16
N SER A 166 17.06 20.44 -13.08
CA SER A 166 16.76 20.21 -14.49
C SER A 166 16.01 18.90 -14.73
N ALA A 167 16.31 17.84 -13.98
CA ALA A 167 15.59 16.58 -14.07
C ALA A 167 14.19 16.72 -13.46
N MET A 168 14.12 17.39 -12.31
CA MET A 168 12.85 17.67 -11.61
C MET A 168 11.88 18.49 -12.48
N ARG A 169 12.38 19.47 -13.23
CA ARG A 169 11.56 20.24 -14.19
C ARG A 169 11.00 19.42 -15.34
N GLN A 170 11.64 18.31 -15.71
CA GLN A 170 11.13 17.41 -16.75
C GLN A 170 10.12 16.40 -16.17
N LEU A 171 10.36 15.92 -14.94
CA LEU A 171 9.50 14.94 -14.28
C LEU A 171 8.16 15.53 -13.82
N ARG A 172 8.16 16.75 -13.25
CA ARG A 172 6.94 17.41 -12.77
C ARG A 172 5.79 17.47 -13.79
N PRO A 173 6.00 17.91 -15.05
CA PRO A 173 4.93 17.90 -16.04
C PRO A 173 4.61 16.51 -16.59
N ALA A 174 5.50 15.53 -16.45
CA ALA A 174 5.30 14.15 -16.90
C ALA A 174 4.52 13.30 -15.88
N ILE A 175 4.59 13.67 -14.60
CA ILE A 175 3.85 13.07 -13.48
C ILE A 175 3.11 14.22 -12.76
N PRO A 176 2.17 14.90 -13.44
CA PRO A 176 1.47 16.08 -12.92
C PRO A 176 0.62 15.77 -11.68
N GLU A 177 0.39 14.50 -11.42
CA GLU A 177 -0.31 13.99 -10.26
C GLU A 177 0.49 14.00 -8.95
N CYS A 178 1.81 14.07 -9.01
CA CYS A 178 2.66 14.03 -7.82
C CYS A 178 3.22 15.41 -7.46
N ARG A 179 3.34 15.66 -6.15
CA ARG A 179 4.14 16.78 -5.65
C ARG A 179 5.59 16.35 -5.53
N PHE A 180 6.48 17.13 -6.15
CA PHE A 180 7.91 16.87 -6.09
C PHE A 180 8.60 17.83 -5.13
N GLU A 181 9.23 17.29 -4.09
CA GLU A 181 10.03 18.05 -3.12
C GLU A 181 11.51 17.74 -3.30
N ALA A 182 12.34 18.79 -3.35
CA ALA A 182 13.79 18.63 -3.47
C ALA A 182 14.44 18.76 -2.10
N VAL A 183 15.33 17.83 -1.77
CA VAL A 183 16.09 17.82 -0.52
C VAL A 183 17.58 17.72 -0.87
N PRO A 184 18.44 18.59 -0.32
CA PRO A 184 19.88 18.43 -0.50
C PRO A 184 20.36 17.20 0.28
N VAL A 185 21.32 16.44 -0.27
CA VAL A 185 21.82 15.22 0.37
C VAL A 185 22.40 15.49 1.76
N GLU A 186 22.94 16.69 1.97
CA GLU A 186 23.55 17.16 3.22
C GLU A 186 22.53 17.41 4.34
N ALA A 187 21.24 17.52 4.03
CA ALA A 187 20.20 17.69 5.05
C ALA A 187 19.93 16.40 5.84
N GLY A 188 20.37 15.25 5.34
CA GLY A 188 20.22 13.95 5.98
C GLY A 188 18.79 13.39 5.95
N PRO A 189 18.62 12.13 6.38
CA PRO A 189 17.35 11.40 6.31
C PRO A 189 16.17 12.07 7.04
N ASP A 190 16.45 12.74 8.15
CA ASP A 190 15.45 13.42 8.99
C ASP A 190 14.63 14.48 8.22
N ALA A 191 15.22 15.07 7.17
CA ALA A 191 14.54 16.05 6.34
C ALA A 191 13.38 15.47 5.53
N CYS A 192 13.37 14.14 5.30
CA CYS A 192 12.29 13.46 4.58
C CYS A 192 11.07 13.18 5.46
N GLY A 193 11.24 12.97 6.77
CA GLY A 193 10.16 12.57 7.69
C GLY A 193 8.94 13.49 7.65
N PRO A 194 9.09 14.82 7.81
CA PRO A 194 7.96 15.77 7.78
C PRO A 194 7.24 15.87 6.44
N LEU A 195 7.87 15.42 5.35
CA LEU A 195 7.31 15.48 4.00
C LEU A 195 6.36 14.30 3.71
N HIS A 196 6.39 13.26 4.55
CA HIS A 196 5.64 12.02 4.37
C HIS A 196 5.70 11.48 2.93
N PRO A 197 6.90 11.18 2.40
CA PRO A 197 7.08 10.74 1.03
C PRO A 197 6.31 9.46 0.72
N ALA A 198 5.79 9.35 -0.50
CA ALA A 198 5.34 8.11 -1.11
C ALA A 198 6.48 7.37 -1.82
N LEU A 199 7.52 8.10 -2.24
CA LEU A 199 8.69 7.59 -2.96
C LEU A 199 9.89 8.51 -2.67
N VAL A 200 11.08 7.93 -2.51
CA VAL A 200 12.33 8.69 -2.37
C VAL A 200 13.27 8.35 -3.52
N LEU A 201 13.63 9.36 -4.32
CA LEU A 201 14.65 9.27 -5.36
C LEU A 201 15.94 9.86 -4.82
N VAL A 202 17.05 9.11 -4.83
CA VAL A 202 18.33 9.58 -4.26
C VAL A 202 19.42 9.58 -5.33
N ASP A 203 20.15 10.69 -5.45
CA ASP A 203 21.38 10.73 -6.25
C ASP A 203 22.51 9.93 -5.58
N ALA A 204 22.63 8.66 -5.97
CA ALA A 204 23.61 7.72 -5.45
C ALA A 204 24.91 7.67 -6.29
N ARG A 205 25.13 8.65 -7.19
CA ARG A 205 26.42 8.80 -7.91
C ARG A 205 27.57 9.15 -6.97
N SER A 206 27.25 9.73 -5.81
CA SER A 206 28.21 10.08 -4.76
C SER A 206 28.14 9.12 -3.58
N GLN A 207 29.24 9.02 -2.82
CA GLN A 207 29.27 8.26 -1.57
C GLN A 207 28.24 8.77 -0.55
N ALA A 208 28.05 10.09 -0.48
CA ALA A 208 27.07 10.71 0.42
C ALA A 208 25.63 10.24 0.11
N GLY A 209 25.27 10.10 -1.17
CA GLY A 209 23.95 9.57 -1.55
C GLY A 209 23.78 8.09 -1.22
N LYS A 210 24.84 7.28 -1.35
CA LYS A 210 24.81 5.86 -0.95
C LYS A 210 24.64 5.73 0.58
N GLU A 211 25.37 6.54 1.35
CA GLU A 211 25.24 6.59 2.80
C GLU A 211 23.86 7.06 3.24
N PHE A 212 23.31 8.08 2.57
CA PHE A 212 21.94 8.55 2.80
C PHE A 212 20.92 7.41 2.67
N ILE A 213 21.00 6.58 1.61
CA ILE A 213 20.09 5.44 1.42
C ILE A 213 20.18 4.48 2.60
N MET A 214 21.40 4.14 3.03
CA MET A 214 21.61 3.21 4.14
C MET A 214 21.07 3.76 5.46
N GLU A 215 21.32 5.02 5.76
CA GLU A 215 20.82 5.69 6.97
C GLU A 215 19.29 5.82 6.94
N PHE A 216 18.73 6.26 5.82
CA PHE A 216 17.28 6.37 5.64
C PHE A 216 16.57 5.02 5.83
N ARG A 217 17.18 3.91 5.39
CA ARG A 217 16.65 2.56 5.61
C ARG A 217 16.75 2.08 7.05
N ALA A 218 17.74 2.55 7.80
CA ALA A 218 17.86 2.24 9.22
C ALA A 218 16.77 2.97 10.04
N ASP A 219 16.28 4.11 9.55
CA ASP A 219 15.21 4.87 10.19
C ASP A 219 13.82 4.24 9.99
N ALA A 220 12.98 4.34 11.02
CA ALA A 220 11.64 3.75 11.05
C ALA A 220 10.74 4.21 9.89
N CYS A 221 10.90 5.46 9.45
CA CYS A 221 10.14 6.02 8.33
C CYS A 221 10.59 5.48 6.96
N GLY A 222 11.88 5.20 6.77
CA GLY A 222 12.40 4.74 5.48
C GLY A 222 12.33 3.23 5.26
N ARG A 223 12.06 2.44 6.29
CA ARG A 223 12.02 0.96 6.21
C ARG A 223 11.01 0.41 5.18
N PHE A 224 9.90 1.11 4.96
CA PHE A 224 8.79 0.62 4.12
C PHE A 224 8.51 1.49 2.89
N LEU A 225 9.25 2.59 2.72
CA LEU A 225 9.04 3.48 1.59
C LEU A 225 9.86 3.03 0.39
N PRO A 226 9.33 3.05 -0.84
CA PRO A 226 10.15 2.75 -1.99
C PRO A 226 11.31 3.75 -2.14
N VAL A 227 12.54 3.25 -2.31
CA VAL A 227 13.76 4.04 -2.49
C VAL A 227 14.41 3.67 -3.80
N VAL A 228 14.62 4.67 -4.65
CA VAL A 228 15.21 4.50 -5.98
C VAL A 228 16.54 5.24 -6.05
N ALA A 229 17.59 4.52 -6.41
CA ALA A 229 18.93 5.08 -6.54
C ALA A 229 19.20 5.53 -7.98
N LEU A 230 19.54 6.80 -8.19
CA LEU A 230 20.11 7.28 -9.44
C LEU A 230 21.61 6.95 -9.45
N THR A 231 22.01 5.93 -10.21
CA THR A 231 23.40 5.44 -10.25
C THR A 231 23.74 4.79 -11.59
N GLY A 232 25.01 4.90 -12.00
CA GLY A 232 25.56 4.17 -13.15
C GLY A 232 26.18 2.82 -12.78
N GLU A 233 26.17 2.47 -11.50
CA GLU A 233 26.76 1.24 -10.95
C GLU A 233 25.67 0.24 -10.52
N GLU A 234 26.08 -0.87 -9.90
CA GLU A 234 25.16 -1.86 -9.30
C GLU A 234 24.25 -1.22 -8.22
N LEU A 235 23.12 -1.89 -7.96
CA LEU A 235 22.08 -1.47 -6.99
C LEU A 235 22.70 -1.22 -5.60
N PRO A 236 22.66 0.02 -5.09
CA PRO A 236 23.18 0.34 -3.77
C PRO A 236 22.40 -0.39 -2.67
N LEU A 237 23.10 -0.79 -1.61
CA LEU A 237 22.48 -1.49 -0.48
C LEU A 237 21.36 -0.63 0.13
N GLY A 238 20.14 -1.18 0.15
CA GLY A 238 18.95 -0.51 0.67
C GLY A 238 18.11 0.21 -0.38
N ALA A 239 18.55 0.35 -1.63
CA ALA A 239 17.65 0.76 -2.70
C ALA A 239 16.79 -0.43 -3.16
N ASP A 240 15.54 -0.17 -3.57
CA ASP A 240 14.68 -1.18 -4.19
C ASP A 240 14.98 -1.29 -5.68
N GLU A 241 15.24 -0.16 -6.33
CA GLU A 241 15.44 -0.06 -7.77
C GLU A 241 16.52 0.97 -8.13
N THR A 242 17.01 0.90 -9.36
CA THR A 242 17.97 1.87 -9.91
C THR A 242 17.43 2.62 -11.12
N LEU A 243 17.77 3.91 -11.20
CA LEU A 243 17.67 4.71 -12.41
C LEU A 243 19.05 4.98 -12.98
N SER A 244 19.21 4.77 -14.28
CA SER A 244 20.46 5.12 -14.95
C SER A 244 20.52 6.63 -15.20
N PRO A 245 21.59 7.32 -14.76
CA PRO A 245 21.77 8.76 -14.97
C PRO A 245 22.08 9.12 -16.43
N ASP A 246 22.44 8.13 -17.25
CA ASP A 246 22.70 8.33 -18.69
C ASP A 246 21.40 8.38 -19.51
N LEU A 247 20.27 8.00 -18.90
CA LEU A 247 18.96 8.10 -19.52
C LEU A 247 18.33 9.47 -19.27
N GLU A 248 17.55 9.94 -20.24
CA GLU A 248 16.74 11.13 -20.06
C GLU A 248 15.71 10.93 -18.93
N PRO A 249 15.47 11.95 -18.07
CA PRO A 249 14.53 11.84 -16.95
C PRO A 249 13.13 11.32 -17.33
N LEU A 250 12.64 11.66 -18.52
CA LEU A 250 11.35 11.16 -19.02
C LEU A 250 11.29 9.63 -19.17
N LYS A 251 12.43 8.95 -19.32
CA LYS A 251 12.50 7.48 -19.37
C LYS A 251 12.34 6.85 -17.99
N TRP A 252 12.50 7.62 -16.91
CA TRP A 252 12.33 7.14 -15.55
C TRP A 252 10.86 7.04 -15.13
N VAL A 253 9.96 7.74 -15.84
CA VAL A 253 8.54 7.91 -15.48
C VAL A 253 7.82 6.57 -15.28
N GLY A 254 8.03 5.59 -16.17
CA GLY A 254 7.37 4.29 -16.06
C GLY A 254 7.75 3.54 -14.77
N LEU A 255 9.04 3.56 -14.41
CA LEU A 255 9.51 2.95 -13.16
C LEU A 255 8.97 3.71 -11.95
N ILE A 256 9.07 5.04 -11.96
CA ILE A 256 8.56 5.89 -10.88
C ILE A 256 7.07 5.60 -10.63
N ARG A 257 6.26 5.52 -11.68
CA ARG A 257 4.82 5.22 -11.58
C ARG A 257 4.54 3.84 -11.02
N SER A 258 5.32 2.83 -11.41
CA SER A 258 5.14 1.46 -10.91
C SER A 258 5.43 1.30 -9.40
N LEU A 259 6.13 2.27 -8.80
CA LEU A 259 6.51 2.27 -7.40
C LEU A 259 5.64 3.21 -6.54
N LEU A 260 4.80 4.04 -7.16
CA LEU A 260 3.88 4.90 -6.44
C LEU A 260 2.62 4.11 -6.01
N PRO A 261 2.06 4.40 -4.83
CA PRO A 261 0.83 3.77 -4.34
C PRO A 261 -0.43 4.18 -5.11
#